data_AF-A0A351Y923-F1
#
_entry.id   AF-A0A351Y923-F1
#
_cell.length_a   1.000
_cell.length_b   1.000
_cell.length_c   1.000
_cell.angle_alpha   90.00
_cell.angle_beta   90.00
_cell.angle_gamma   90.00
#
_symmetry.space_group_name_H-M   'P 1'
#
loop_
_entity.id
_entity.type
_entity.pdbx_description
1 polymer ?
#
loop_
_entity_poly.entity_id
_entity_poly.type
_entity_poly.pdbx_seq_one_letter_code
_entity_poly.pdbx_strand_id
1 'polypeptide(L)'
;MIEQTKDTLLEVGFSSLNHVGEELCGDHVETRYSEDGKLTLVLADGLGSGVQASILSTLTSNMLSSLISGGLSLDEAVESIIKTLPLAKNRGNVAYSTFTILEVLPDFSFHLVNYDNPTPVFISEGKVIPIGYNERMVLGKKVFLAEGKLKLNDTIVMMSDGVLHAGVGETLNFGWSEEEIASYMDALYDPSISSKNLATLLTDHCDTLYNGRPGDDTTSAVLRRRKRVRVHYMVGPATSKDDDEKMMKQFFGEADRYVISGGTSAKVAARYLHKEVGSDLDYVDPSIPPISHIDGVDLVTEGVITLNRLVMMAKDHLSSNKGYFDWSYKQDGVSLLAKVLFEEASDIDFYVGCAVNPAHQDPKYHIDITIKLQLVDELAKLFKAMGKRMSVHYF
;
A
#
# COMPACT_ATOMS: atom_id res chain seq x y z
N MET A 1 -22.05 10.60 12.31
CA MET A 1 -21.54 10.69 10.92
C MET A 1 -20.26 11.53 10.80
N ILE A 2 -20.17 12.73 11.39
CA ILE A 2 -18.95 13.59 11.34
C ILE A 2 -17.77 13.05 12.19
N GLU A 3 -18.06 12.25 13.23
CA GLU A 3 -17.03 11.60 14.06
C GLU A 3 -16.39 10.40 13.33
N GLN A 4 -17.22 9.58 12.66
CA GLN A 4 -16.77 8.42 11.87
C GLN A 4 -15.89 8.78 10.66
N THR A 5 -15.89 10.03 10.21
CA THR A 5 -15.02 10.48 9.11
C THR A 5 -13.60 10.80 9.58
N LYS A 6 -13.37 11.13 10.86
CA LYS A 6 -12.01 11.38 11.39
C LYS A 6 -11.25 10.09 11.68
N ASP A 7 -11.95 9.07 12.14
CA ASP A 7 -11.36 7.79 12.55
C ASP A 7 -11.15 6.80 11.39
N THR A 8 -11.47 7.23 10.16
CA THR A 8 -11.30 6.42 8.96
C THR A 8 -10.44 7.15 7.92
N LEU A 9 -9.88 6.39 6.98
CA LEU A 9 -9.09 6.91 5.86
C LEU A 9 -9.37 6.11 4.59
N LEU A 10 -8.89 6.65 3.46
CA LEU A 10 -8.81 5.95 2.18
C LEU A 10 -7.40 5.39 2.01
N GLU A 11 -7.27 4.08 2.03
CA GLU A 11 -6.03 3.36 1.75
C GLU A 11 -6.00 2.94 0.29
N VAL A 12 -4.95 3.32 -0.42
CA VAL A 12 -4.72 2.91 -1.81
C VAL A 12 -3.46 2.07 -1.88
N GLY A 13 -3.51 0.98 -2.66
CA GLY A 13 -2.34 0.18 -2.98
C GLY A 13 -2.50 -0.47 -4.35
N PHE A 14 -1.39 -0.66 -5.05
CA PHE A 14 -1.41 -1.26 -6.38
C PHE A 14 -0.19 -2.16 -6.60
N SER A 15 -0.32 -3.11 -7.53
CA SER A 15 0.76 -3.99 -7.97
C SER A 15 0.67 -4.14 -9.49
N SER A 16 1.84 -4.25 -10.14
CA SER A 16 1.95 -4.37 -11.59
C SER A 16 2.98 -5.44 -11.95
N LEU A 17 2.71 -6.15 -13.03
CA LEU A 17 3.63 -7.04 -13.72
C LEU A 17 3.93 -6.47 -15.09
N ASN A 18 5.19 -6.58 -15.51
CA ASN A 18 5.60 -6.20 -16.84
C ASN A 18 5.40 -7.37 -17.80
N HIS A 19 4.96 -7.08 -19.02
CA HIS A 19 5.03 -8.02 -20.13
C HIS A 19 6.46 -8.61 -20.27
N VAL A 20 6.54 -9.91 -20.58
CA VAL A 20 7.82 -10.61 -20.73
C VAL A 20 8.74 -9.94 -21.75
N GLY A 21 9.96 -9.61 -21.33
CA GLY A 21 10.96 -8.95 -22.18
C GLY A 21 10.92 -7.42 -22.16
N GLU A 22 9.97 -6.81 -21.47
CA GLU A 22 9.89 -5.36 -21.29
C GLU A 22 10.42 -4.92 -19.92
N GLU A 23 11.14 -3.80 -19.90
CA GLU A 23 11.68 -3.20 -18.66
C GLU A 23 10.67 -2.30 -17.94
N LEU A 24 9.68 -1.79 -18.67
CA LEU A 24 8.65 -0.88 -18.16
C LEU A 24 7.27 -1.46 -18.41
N CYS A 25 6.40 -1.32 -17.41
CA CYS A 25 4.99 -1.67 -17.54
C CYS A 25 4.28 -0.65 -18.43
N GLY A 26 3.47 -1.17 -19.35
CA GLY A 26 2.53 -0.40 -20.18
C GLY A 26 1.40 0.25 -19.40
N ASP A 27 1.11 -0.23 -18.19
CA ASP A 27 0.11 0.32 -17.29
C ASP A 27 0.69 1.39 -16.36
N HIS A 28 -0.16 2.33 -15.93
CA HIS A 28 0.21 3.31 -14.92
C HIS A 28 -0.94 3.63 -13.97
N VAL A 29 -0.62 3.67 -12.67
CA VAL A 29 -1.52 4.09 -11.59
C VAL A 29 -1.11 5.46 -11.07
N GLU A 30 -2.03 6.41 -11.05
CA GLU A 30 -1.81 7.75 -10.52
C GLU A 30 -2.81 8.05 -9.40
N THR A 31 -2.33 8.63 -8.30
CA THR A 31 -3.16 9.05 -7.16
C THR A 31 -2.90 10.50 -6.82
N ARG A 32 -3.97 11.29 -6.65
CA ARG A 32 -3.86 12.69 -6.25
C ARG A 32 -4.95 13.10 -5.27
N TYR A 33 -4.56 13.93 -4.31
CA TYR A 33 -5.49 14.66 -3.46
C TYR A 33 -5.61 16.09 -3.96
N SER A 34 -6.83 16.57 -4.15
CA SER A 34 -7.12 17.99 -4.39
C SER A 34 -7.07 18.79 -3.09
N GLU A 35 -7.00 20.12 -3.20
CA GLU A 35 -6.97 21.01 -2.02
C GLU A 35 -8.23 20.90 -1.15
N ASP A 36 -9.39 20.59 -1.75
CA ASP A 36 -10.66 20.34 -1.06
C ASP A 36 -10.77 18.93 -0.46
N GLY A 37 -9.71 18.11 -0.56
CA GLY A 37 -9.59 16.81 0.09
C GLY A 37 -10.24 15.65 -0.65
N LYS A 38 -10.59 15.82 -1.94
CA LYS A 38 -11.02 14.69 -2.78
C LYS A 38 -9.81 13.86 -3.20
N LEU A 39 -9.98 12.56 -3.28
CA LEU A 39 -9.00 11.63 -3.83
C LEU A 39 -9.39 11.29 -5.26
N THR A 40 -8.45 11.38 -6.19
CA THR A 40 -8.56 10.85 -7.55
C THR A 40 -7.55 9.72 -7.71
N LEU A 41 -8.04 8.51 -8.00
CA LEU A 41 -7.25 7.34 -8.38
C LEU A 41 -7.53 7.04 -9.85
N VAL A 42 -6.49 6.92 -10.67
CA VAL A 42 -6.59 6.57 -12.08
C VAL A 42 -5.72 5.35 -12.35
N LEU A 43 -6.29 4.34 -13.00
CA LEU A 43 -5.54 3.26 -13.64
C LEU A 43 -5.69 3.45 -15.14
N ALA A 44 -4.58 3.66 -15.84
CA ALA A 44 -4.55 3.74 -17.30
C ALA A 44 -3.69 2.60 -17.85
N ASP A 45 -4.14 2.01 -18.94
CA ASP A 45 -3.45 0.94 -19.66
C ASP A 45 -3.16 1.46 -21.07
N GLY A 46 -1.88 1.42 -21.45
CA GLY A 46 -1.38 1.96 -22.71
C GLY A 46 -1.35 0.89 -23.77
N LEU A 47 -1.88 1.18 -24.96
CA LEU A 47 -1.97 0.19 -26.03
C LEU A 47 -0.60 -0.43 -26.39
N GLY A 48 -0.48 -1.75 -26.19
CA GLY A 48 0.73 -2.52 -26.44
C GLY A 48 1.51 -2.74 -25.14
N SER A 49 2.83 -2.80 -25.21
CA SER A 49 3.68 -2.97 -24.02
C SER A 49 4.97 -2.16 -24.14
N GLY A 50 5.71 -2.07 -23.02
CA GLY A 50 7.02 -1.43 -22.98
C GLY A 50 6.96 0.10 -22.99
N VAL A 51 8.03 0.73 -23.48
CA VAL A 51 8.24 2.19 -23.36
C VAL A 51 7.11 3.02 -23.97
N GLN A 52 6.55 2.63 -25.11
CA GLN A 52 5.49 3.40 -25.77
C GLN A 52 4.18 3.35 -24.99
N ALA A 53 3.77 2.16 -24.56
CA ALA A 53 2.59 1.97 -23.72
C ALA A 53 2.73 2.73 -22.40
N SER A 54 3.89 2.60 -21.74
CA SER A 54 4.20 3.27 -20.48
C SER A 54 4.08 4.81 -20.58
N ILE A 55 4.58 5.40 -21.67
CA ILE A 55 4.43 6.86 -21.89
C ILE A 55 2.94 7.22 -22.05
N LEU A 56 2.17 6.43 -22.79
CA LEU A 56 0.76 6.71 -23.07
C LEU A 56 -0.10 6.60 -21.81
N SER A 57 0.04 5.54 -21.03
CA SER A 57 -0.68 5.36 -19.76
C SER A 57 -0.28 6.42 -18.73
N THR A 58 1.01 6.73 -18.62
CA THR A 58 1.52 7.80 -17.74
C THR A 58 0.93 9.15 -18.13
N LEU A 59 0.95 9.52 -19.41
CA LEU A 59 0.38 10.79 -19.87
C LEU A 59 -1.13 10.86 -19.61
N THR A 60 -1.86 9.78 -19.89
CA THR A 60 -3.31 9.70 -19.72
C THR A 60 -3.72 9.87 -18.26
N SER A 61 -3.14 9.07 -17.38
CA SER A 61 -3.40 9.12 -15.92
C SER A 61 -2.98 10.44 -15.27
N ASN A 62 -1.84 11.01 -15.66
CA ASN A 62 -1.38 12.31 -15.18
C ASN A 62 -2.28 13.46 -15.64
N MET A 63 -2.71 13.47 -16.91
CA MET A 63 -3.60 14.52 -17.39
C MET A 63 -4.99 14.41 -16.75
N LEU A 64 -5.57 13.22 -16.65
CA LEU A 64 -6.86 13.00 -15.97
C LEU A 64 -6.81 13.50 -14.52
N SER A 65 -5.84 13.02 -13.74
CA SER A 65 -5.70 13.42 -12.34
C SER A 65 -5.41 14.91 -12.18
N SER A 66 -4.61 15.53 -13.06
CA SER A 66 -4.37 17.00 -13.07
C SER A 66 -5.66 17.79 -13.32
N LEU A 67 -6.43 17.41 -14.34
CA LEU A 67 -7.63 18.15 -14.72
C LEU A 67 -8.70 18.08 -13.61
N ILE A 68 -8.91 16.89 -13.05
CA ILE A 68 -9.89 16.66 -11.98
C ILE A 68 -9.48 17.38 -10.70
N SER A 69 -8.22 17.22 -10.26
CA SER A 69 -7.71 17.92 -9.08
C SER A 69 -7.66 19.44 -9.25
N GLY A 70 -7.55 19.92 -10.50
CA GLY A 70 -7.67 21.33 -10.89
C GLY A 70 -9.11 21.88 -10.92
N GLY A 71 -10.11 21.04 -10.63
CA GLY A 71 -11.50 21.44 -10.45
C GLY A 71 -12.41 21.25 -11.68
N LEU A 72 -11.92 20.63 -12.77
CA LEU A 72 -12.82 20.19 -13.84
C LEU A 72 -13.71 19.06 -13.34
N SER A 73 -14.95 19.02 -13.83
CA SER A 73 -15.80 17.86 -13.56
C SER A 73 -15.24 16.60 -14.21
N LEU A 74 -15.54 15.44 -13.63
CA LEU A 74 -15.12 14.14 -14.15
C LEU A 74 -15.52 13.95 -15.62
N ASP A 75 -16.73 14.38 -15.98
CA ASP A 75 -17.24 14.34 -17.35
C ASP A 75 -16.41 15.18 -18.33
N GLU A 76 -16.10 16.42 -17.95
CA GLU A 76 -15.31 17.35 -18.80
C GLU A 76 -13.86 16.88 -18.94
N ALA A 77 -13.29 16.29 -17.89
CA ALA A 77 -11.95 15.71 -17.93
C ALA A 77 -11.89 14.52 -18.88
N VAL A 78 -12.86 13.60 -18.80
CA VAL A 78 -12.98 12.45 -19.68
C VAL A 78 -13.19 12.89 -21.13
N GLU A 79 -14.10 13.85 -21.38
CA GLU A 79 -14.32 14.39 -22.72
C GLU A 79 -13.06 15.04 -23.29
N SER A 80 -12.35 15.83 -22.49
CA SER A 80 -11.07 16.45 -22.86
C SER A 80 -10.04 15.41 -23.28
N ILE A 81 -9.89 14.34 -22.50
CA ILE A 81 -8.90 13.30 -22.77
C ILE A 81 -9.26 12.48 -24.01
N ILE A 82 -10.52 12.09 -24.17
CA ILE A 82 -10.98 11.38 -25.38
C ILE A 82 -10.75 12.22 -26.65
N LYS A 83 -10.84 13.57 -26.58
CA LYS A 83 -10.50 14.46 -27.71
C LYS A 83 -9.00 14.48 -28.02
N THR A 84 -8.16 14.46 -27.00
CA THR A 84 -6.71 14.62 -27.14
C THR A 84 -5.97 13.31 -27.36
N LEU A 85 -6.53 12.19 -26.92
CA LEU A 85 -5.96 10.87 -27.14
C LEU A 85 -5.84 10.65 -28.65
N PRO A 86 -4.64 10.33 -29.17
CA PRO A 86 -4.52 10.02 -30.58
C PRO A 86 -5.39 8.78 -30.91
N LEU A 87 -5.65 8.53 -32.19
CA LEU A 87 -6.32 7.29 -32.62
C LEU A 87 -5.36 6.45 -33.44
N ALA A 88 -5.26 5.16 -33.14
CA ALA A 88 -4.45 4.23 -33.90
C ALA A 88 -5.11 3.92 -35.24
N LYS A 89 -4.93 4.82 -36.22
CA LYS A 89 -5.53 4.70 -37.56
C LYS A 89 -5.20 3.38 -38.27
N ASN A 90 -4.04 2.80 -37.97
CA ASN A 90 -3.55 1.56 -38.57
C ASN A 90 -3.95 0.28 -37.81
N ARG A 91 -4.68 0.42 -36.69
CA ARG A 91 -5.19 -0.69 -35.86
C ARG A 91 -6.66 -0.46 -35.51
N GLY A 92 -7.50 -0.25 -36.52
CA GLY A 92 -8.96 -0.21 -36.34
C GLY A 92 -9.50 1.01 -35.57
N ASN A 93 -8.74 2.10 -35.42
CA ASN A 93 -9.18 3.31 -34.72
C ASN A 93 -9.44 3.11 -33.20
N VAL A 94 -8.69 2.18 -32.60
CA VAL A 94 -8.67 1.94 -31.14
C VAL A 94 -8.01 3.13 -30.44
N ALA A 95 -8.48 3.45 -29.23
CA ALA A 95 -7.86 4.48 -28.39
C ALA A 95 -6.47 4.02 -27.98
N TYR A 96 -5.50 4.94 -27.91
CA TYR A 96 -4.13 4.58 -27.51
C TYR A 96 -3.99 4.22 -26.02
N SER A 97 -5.03 4.45 -25.22
CA SER A 97 -5.06 4.04 -23.81
C SER A 97 -6.51 3.88 -23.32
N THR A 98 -6.74 2.84 -22.53
CA THR A 98 -7.95 2.62 -21.73
C THR A 98 -7.72 3.18 -20.33
N PHE A 99 -8.78 3.44 -19.58
CA PHE A 99 -8.62 3.91 -18.20
C PHE A 99 -9.86 3.69 -17.33
N THR A 100 -9.61 3.58 -16.03
CA THR A 100 -10.62 3.64 -14.99
C THR A 100 -10.25 4.78 -14.03
N ILE A 101 -11.22 5.63 -13.70
CA ILE A 101 -11.07 6.74 -12.75
C ILE A 101 -12.00 6.48 -11.57
N LEU A 102 -11.48 6.63 -10.37
CA LEU A 102 -12.24 6.63 -9.13
C LEU A 102 -11.97 7.93 -8.38
N GLU A 103 -12.98 8.80 -8.34
CA GLU A 103 -12.98 10.01 -7.52
C GLU A 103 -13.74 9.71 -6.22
N VAL A 104 -13.14 10.03 -5.06
CA VAL A 104 -13.76 9.88 -3.74
C VAL A 104 -13.75 11.22 -3.02
N LEU A 105 -14.93 11.67 -2.60
CA LEU A 105 -15.14 12.92 -1.89
C LEU A 105 -14.79 12.78 -0.39
N PRO A 106 -14.57 13.89 0.34
CA PRO A 106 -14.30 13.86 1.78
C PRO A 106 -15.37 13.17 2.64
N ASP A 107 -16.60 13.06 2.14
CA ASP A 107 -17.70 12.37 2.81
C ASP A 107 -17.81 10.88 2.44
N PHE A 108 -16.82 10.38 1.68
CA PHE A 108 -16.71 9.03 1.12
C PHE A 108 -17.73 8.66 0.04
N SER A 109 -18.47 9.63 -0.50
CA SER A 109 -19.17 9.42 -1.76
C SER A 109 -18.15 9.25 -2.88
N PHE A 110 -18.42 8.39 -3.86
CA PHE A 110 -17.51 8.14 -4.98
C PHE A 110 -18.22 8.26 -6.32
N HIS A 111 -17.46 8.68 -7.33
CA HIS A 111 -17.80 8.61 -8.74
C HIS A 111 -16.74 7.78 -9.45
N LEU A 112 -17.20 6.84 -10.27
CA LEU A 112 -16.34 5.93 -11.01
C LEU A 112 -16.67 6.06 -12.49
N VAL A 113 -15.64 6.24 -13.31
CA VAL A 113 -15.74 6.18 -14.77
C VAL A 113 -14.84 5.06 -15.26
N ASN A 114 -15.40 4.17 -16.06
CA ASN A 114 -14.67 3.09 -16.71
C ASN A 114 -14.75 3.26 -18.23
N TYR A 115 -13.58 3.33 -18.86
CA TYR A 115 -13.42 3.40 -20.31
C TYR A 115 -12.53 2.25 -20.79
N ASP A 116 -13.18 1.22 -21.33
CA ASP A 116 -12.59 0.03 -21.96
C ASP A 116 -11.67 -0.87 -21.08
N ASN A 117 -11.37 -0.49 -19.85
CA ASN A 117 -10.78 -1.41 -18.85
C ASN A 117 -11.81 -2.46 -18.38
N PRO A 118 -11.35 -3.60 -17.83
CA PRO A 118 -12.23 -4.53 -17.10
C PRO A 118 -13.04 -3.82 -16.01
N THR A 119 -14.25 -4.30 -15.76
CA THR A 119 -15.13 -3.69 -14.77
C THR A 119 -14.56 -3.87 -13.36
N PRO A 120 -14.47 -2.79 -12.56
CA PRO A 120 -14.02 -2.88 -11.18
C PRO A 120 -14.87 -3.82 -10.31
N VAL A 121 -14.19 -4.60 -9.47
CA VAL A 121 -14.85 -5.44 -8.45
C VAL A 121 -15.12 -4.61 -7.21
N PHE A 122 -16.37 -4.57 -6.76
CA PHE A 122 -16.76 -3.90 -5.52
C PHE A 122 -17.10 -4.91 -4.43
N ILE A 123 -16.40 -4.80 -3.30
CA ILE A 123 -16.59 -5.64 -2.13
C ILE A 123 -17.16 -4.77 -1.01
N SER A 124 -18.34 -5.14 -0.51
CA SER A 124 -18.98 -4.50 0.63
C SER A 124 -19.47 -5.55 1.61
N GLU A 125 -19.31 -5.28 2.91
CA GLU A 125 -19.68 -6.22 3.99
C GLU A 125 -19.06 -7.62 3.82
N GLY A 126 -17.84 -7.67 3.25
CA GLY A 126 -17.09 -8.89 3.01
C GLY A 126 -17.59 -9.74 1.86
N LYS A 127 -18.40 -9.18 0.95
CA LYS A 127 -18.86 -9.87 -0.25
C LYS A 127 -18.76 -9.01 -1.50
N VAL A 128 -18.46 -9.62 -2.63
CA VAL A 128 -18.61 -8.96 -3.93
C VAL A 128 -20.09 -8.64 -4.19
N ILE A 129 -20.35 -7.38 -4.53
CA ILE A 129 -21.67 -6.89 -4.91
C ILE A 129 -21.60 -6.20 -6.27
N PRO A 130 -22.64 -6.35 -7.11
CA PRO A 130 -22.67 -5.72 -8.42
C PRO A 130 -22.73 -4.20 -8.29
N ILE A 131 -21.95 -3.51 -9.12
CA ILE A 131 -22.02 -2.06 -9.25
C ILE A 131 -23.08 -1.70 -10.31
N GLY A 132 -23.98 -0.79 -9.98
CA GLY A 132 -24.96 -0.26 -10.93
C GLY A 132 -24.31 0.73 -11.90
N TYR A 133 -23.99 0.27 -13.11
CA TYR A 133 -23.41 1.11 -14.15
C TYR A 133 -24.47 1.77 -15.04
N ASN A 134 -24.28 3.06 -15.30
CA ASN A 134 -24.96 3.79 -16.35
C ASN A 134 -24.04 3.93 -17.56
N GLU A 135 -24.54 3.56 -18.73
CA GLU A 135 -23.84 3.75 -19.99
C GLU A 135 -24.03 5.18 -20.50
N ARG A 136 -22.96 5.79 -20.99
CA ARG A 136 -23.00 7.09 -21.65
C ARG A 136 -22.14 7.11 -22.90
N MET A 137 -22.59 7.86 -23.90
CA MET A 137 -21.81 8.12 -25.11
C MET A 137 -21.08 9.46 -24.97
N VAL A 138 -19.75 9.43 -24.99
CA VAL A 138 -18.88 10.61 -25.01
C VAL A 138 -18.13 10.61 -26.34
N LEU A 139 -18.43 11.58 -27.22
CA LEU A 139 -17.81 11.70 -28.56
C LEU A 139 -17.88 10.42 -29.41
N GLY A 140 -18.98 9.68 -29.30
CA GLY A 140 -19.18 8.42 -30.02
C GLY A 140 -18.46 7.22 -29.40
N LYS A 141 -17.81 7.39 -28.25
CA LYS A 141 -17.23 6.33 -27.44
C LYS A 141 -18.12 6.01 -26.25
N LYS A 142 -18.20 4.74 -25.88
CA LYS A 142 -18.99 4.25 -24.76
C LYS A 142 -18.17 4.32 -23.48
N VAL A 143 -18.72 4.94 -22.45
CA VAL A 143 -18.13 4.99 -21.10
C VAL A 143 -19.17 4.51 -20.10
N PHE A 144 -18.71 3.86 -19.03
CA PHE A 144 -19.57 3.39 -17.96
C PHE A 144 -19.34 4.23 -16.71
N LEU A 145 -20.42 4.71 -16.12
CA LEU A 145 -20.39 5.52 -14.90
C LEU A 145 -21.06 4.79 -13.76
N ALA A 146 -20.47 4.86 -12.58
CA ALA A 146 -21.09 4.40 -11.35
C ALA A 146 -20.88 5.44 -10.25
N GLU A 147 -21.81 5.48 -9.32
CA GLU A 147 -21.74 6.34 -8.14
C GLU A 147 -22.18 5.57 -6.91
N GLY A 148 -21.67 5.98 -5.75
CA GLY A 148 -22.02 5.33 -4.51
C GLY A 148 -21.37 6.00 -3.32
N LYS A 149 -21.38 5.30 -2.18
CA LYS A 149 -20.77 5.78 -0.95
C LYS A 149 -20.12 4.64 -0.19
N LEU A 150 -18.83 4.78 0.11
CA LEU A 150 -18.04 3.75 0.78
C LEU A 150 -18.44 3.68 2.26
N LYS A 151 -18.88 2.51 2.71
CA LYS A 151 -18.94 2.12 4.12
C LYS A 151 -17.54 1.73 4.61
N LEU A 152 -17.42 1.50 5.91
CA LEU A 152 -16.18 0.99 6.48
C LEU A 152 -15.88 -0.40 5.89
N ASN A 153 -14.62 -0.60 5.49
CA ASN A 153 -14.05 -1.79 4.84
C ASN A 153 -14.53 -2.05 3.41
N ASP A 154 -15.41 -1.21 2.86
CA ASP A 154 -15.73 -1.27 1.44
C ASP A 154 -14.46 -1.08 0.61
N THR A 155 -14.32 -1.92 -0.41
CA THR A 155 -13.12 -2.03 -1.24
C THR A 155 -13.50 -2.05 -2.71
N ILE A 156 -12.82 -1.23 -3.51
CA ILE A 156 -12.94 -1.23 -4.97
C ILE A 156 -11.60 -1.72 -5.52
N VAL A 157 -11.65 -2.76 -6.36
CA VAL A 157 -10.50 -3.34 -7.06
C VAL A 157 -10.64 -2.99 -8.54
N MET A 158 -9.74 -2.13 -9.03
CA MET A 158 -9.58 -1.77 -10.43
C MET A 158 -8.46 -2.63 -11.04
N MET A 159 -8.54 -2.92 -12.34
CA MET A 159 -7.55 -3.75 -13.02
C MET A 159 -7.42 -3.39 -14.51
N SER A 160 -6.27 -3.72 -15.12
CA SER A 160 -6.05 -3.69 -16.56
C SER A 160 -6.44 -5.02 -17.21
N ASP A 161 -6.51 -5.06 -18.54
CA ASP A 161 -6.95 -6.24 -19.29
C ASP A 161 -5.98 -7.43 -19.16
N GLY A 162 -4.71 -7.21 -18.82
CA GLY A 162 -3.76 -8.27 -18.47
C GLY A 162 -4.27 -9.21 -17.37
N VAL A 163 -5.14 -8.75 -16.46
CA VAL A 163 -5.78 -9.64 -15.49
C VAL A 163 -6.77 -10.60 -16.17
N LEU A 164 -7.59 -10.12 -17.12
CA LEU A 164 -8.49 -10.98 -17.91
C LEU A 164 -7.69 -11.92 -18.83
N HIS A 165 -6.57 -11.45 -19.37
CA HIS A 165 -5.72 -12.21 -20.28
C HIS A 165 -4.74 -13.16 -19.57
N ALA A 166 -4.77 -13.20 -18.24
CA ALA A 166 -3.94 -14.09 -17.43
C ALA A 166 -4.13 -15.56 -17.84
N GLY A 167 -3.02 -16.19 -18.23
CA GLY A 167 -2.97 -17.59 -18.62
C GLY A 167 -3.46 -17.93 -20.02
N VAL A 168 -3.90 -16.96 -20.85
CA VAL A 168 -4.30 -17.20 -22.25
C VAL A 168 -3.16 -17.88 -23.02
N GLY A 169 -3.43 -19.08 -23.54
CA GLY A 169 -2.46 -19.85 -24.33
C GLY A 169 -1.39 -20.57 -23.51
N GLU A 170 -1.42 -20.44 -22.19
CA GLU A 170 -0.50 -21.11 -21.25
C GLU A 170 -1.29 -22.08 -20.36
N THR A 171 -1.89 -21.58 -19.27
CA THR A 171 -2.66 -22.38 -18.30
C THR A 171 -4.16 -22.42 -18.61
N LEU A 172 -4.67 -21.44 -19.34
CA LEU A 172 -6.08 -21.29 -19.70
C LEU A 172 -6.23 -21.06 -21.20
N ASN A 173 -7.31 -21.61 -21.79
CA ASN A 173 -7.56 -21.43 -23.22
C ASN A 173 -8.09 -20.03 -23.57
N PHE A 174 -8.76 -19.35 -22.64
CA PHE A 174 -9.47 -18.09 -22.90
C PHE A 174 -9.22 -16.99 -21.84
N GLY A 175 -8.29 -17.21 -20.91
CA GLY A 175 -8.07 -16.30 -19.78
C GLY A 175 -9.16 -16.42 -18.72
N TRP A 176 -9.33 -15.35 -17.94
CA TRP A 176 -10.30 -15.22 -16.86
C TRP A 176 -11.55 -14.48 -17.30
N SER A 177 -12.71 -14.89 -16.79
CA SER A 177 -13.92 -14.08 -16.79
C SER A 177 -13.94 -13.10 -15.62
N GLU A 178 -14.67 -11.99 -15.76
CA GLU A 178 -14.88 -11.03 -14.68
C GLU A 178 -15.52 -11.70 -13.44
N GLU A 179 -16.40 -12.68 -13.65
CA GLU A 179 -17.02 -13.46 -12.57
C GLU A 179 -16.02 -14.35 -11.81
N GLU A 180 -15.04 -14.93 -12.49
CA GLU A 180 -13.96 -15.70 -11.86
C GLU A 180 -13.04 -14.80 -11.04
N ILE A 181 -12.69 -13.62 -11.57
CA ILE A 181 -11.90 -12.62 -10.85
C ILE A 181 -12.65 -12.18 -9.59
N ALA A 182 -13.92 -11.81 -9.74
CA ALA A 182 -14.78 -11.44 -8.62
C ALA A 182 -14.83 -12.55 -7.56
N SER A 183 -15.03 -13.81 -7.96
CA SER A 183 -15.08 -14.95 -7.03
C SER A 183 -13.75 -15.18 -6.31
N TYR A 184 -12.63 -15.00 -6.99
CA TYR A 184 -11.31 -15.08 -6.40
C TYR A 184 -11.08 -13.98 -5.35
N MET A 185 -11.44 -12.74 -5.69
CA MET A 185 -11.32 -11.60 -4.77
C MET A 185 -12.27 -11.73 -3.57
N ASP A 186 -13.47 -12.27 -3.76
CA ASP A 186 -14.43 -12.59 -2.69
C ASP A 186 -13.83 -13.58 -1.69
N ALA A 187 -13.19 -14.65 -2.18
CA ALA A 187 -12.62 -15.70 -1.36
C ALA A 187 -11.39 -15.26 -0.55
N LEU A 188 -10.60 -14.32 -1.07
CA LEU A 188 -9.39 -13.81 -0.43
C LEU A 188 -9.61 -12.57 0.43
N TYR A 189 -10.78 -11.94 0.32
CA TYR A 189 -11.02 -10.71 1.04
C TYR A 189 -10.94 -10.92 2.56
N ASP A 190 -10.03 -10.19 3.20
CA ASP A 190 -10.00 -10.01 4.64
C ASP A 190 -9.78 -8.51 4.96
N PRO A 191 -10.55 -7.92 5.91
CA PRO A 191 -10.32 -6.56 6.38
C PRO A 191 -8.91 -6.29 6.93
N SER A 192 -8.20 -7.32 7.40
CA SER A 192 -6.82 -7.20 7.88
C SER A 192 -5.80 -7.08 6.76
N ILE A 193 -6.12 -7.52 5.54
CA ILE A 193 -5.20 -7.45 4.40
C ILE A 193 -5.17 -6.02 3.88
N SER A 194 -3.99 -5.43 3.71
CA SER A 194 -3.87 -4.06 3.18
C SER A 194 -4.27 -3.97 1.70
N SER A 195 -4.67 -2.78 1.23
CA SER A 195 -4.96 -2.56 -0.21
C SER A 195 -3.79 -2.99 -1.11
N LYS A 196 -2.55 -2.71 -0.72
CA LYS A 196 -1.34 -3.12 -1.49
C LYS A 196 -1.21 -4.63 -1.57
N ASN A 197 -1.41 -5.34 -0.46
CA ASN A 197 -1.29 -6.79 -0.43
C ASN A 197 -2.46 -7.47 -1.15
N LEU A 198 -3.67 -6.92 -1.08
CA LEU A 198 -4.80 -7.42 -1.86
C LEU A 198 -4.56 -7.27 -3.37
N ALA A 199 -3.96 -6.15 -3.80
CA ALA A 199 -3.51 -5.97 -5.18
C ALA A 199 -2.41 -6.98 -5.56
N THR A 200 -1.44 -7.21 -4.67
CA THR A 200 -0.36 -8.20 -4.87
C THR A 200 -0.89 -9.63 -4.96
N LEU A 201 -1.92 -10.00 -4.19
CA LEU A 201 -2.53 -11.33 -4.28
C LEU A 201 -3.11 -11.58 -5.68
N LEU A 202 -3.82 -10.59 -6.25
CA LEU A 202 -4.37 -10.71 -7.59
C LEU A 202 -3.29 -10.80 -8.66
N THR A 203 -2.29 -9.91 -8.63
CA THR A 203 -1.22 -9.91 -9.64
C THR A 203 -0.33 -11.14 -9.53
N ASP A 204 0.05 -11.59 -8.33
CA ASP A 204 0.84 -12.82 -8.15
C ASP A 204 0.11 -14.06 -8.69
N HIS A 205 -1.21 -14.10 -8.53
CA HIS A 205 -2.00 -15.16 -9.14
C HIS A 205 -2.01 -15.08 -10.66
N CYS A 206 -2.08 -13.87 -11.23
CA CYS A 206 -1.90 -13.68 -12.67
C CYS A 206 -0.52 -14.16 -13.13
N ASP A 207 0.56 -13.85 -12.42
CA ASP A 207 1.91 -14.34 -12.75
C ASP A 207 1.99 -15.87 -12.71
N THR A 208 1.32 -16.49 -11.74
CA THR A 208 1.20 -17.96 -11.66
C THR A 208 0.49 -18.53 -12.88
N LEU A 209 -0.59 -17.92 -13.34
CA LEU A 209 -1.33 -18.34 -14.54
C LEU A 209 -0.53 -18.12 -15.82
N TYR A 210 0.28 -17.05 -15.86
CA TYR A 210 1.26 -16.81 -16.90
C TYR A 210 2.51 -17.69 -16.79
N ASN A 211 2.58 -18.60 -15.81
CA ASN A 211 3.74 -19.47 -15.59
C ASN A 211 5.06 -18.68 -15.43
N GLY A 212 4.99 -17.53 -14.74
CA GLY A 212 6.12 -16.62 -14.52
C GLY A 212 6.58 -15.87 -15.77
N ARG A 213 5.77 -15.86 -16.83
CA ARG A 213 6.05 -15.20 -18.11
C ARG A 213 4.84 -14.37 -18.57
N PRO A 214 4.59 -13.21 -17.94
CA PRO A 214 3.43 -12.38 -18.26
C PRO A 214 3.32 -12.10 -19.76
N GLY A 215 2.20 -12.53 -20.34
CA GLY A 215 1.89 -12.33 -21.76
C GLY A 215 1.33 -10.95 -22.06
N ASP A 216 1.02 -10.17 -21.01
CA ASP A 216 0.60 -8.79 -21.08
C ASP A 216 1.09 -8.01 -19.86
N ASP A 217 1.08 -6.69 -19.95
CA ASP A 217 1.20 -5.83 -18.77
C ASP A 217 -0.04 -6.04 -17.89
N THR A 218 0.15 -6.23 -16.59
CA THR A 218 -0.95 -6.65 -15.69
C THR A 218 -0.91 -5.85 -14.40
N THR A 219 -1.96 -5.07 -14.15
CA THR A 219 -2.02 -4.18 -12.99
C THR A 219 -3.32 -4.33 -12.23
N SER A 220 -3.21 -4.35 -10.90
CA SER A 220 -4.33 -4.21 -9.97
C SER A 220 -4.12 -2.99 -9.09
N ALA A 221 -5.17 -2.16 -8.96
CA ALA A 221 -5.21 -1.02 -8.05
C ALA A 221 -6.42 -1.13 -7.12
N VAL A 222 -6.16 -1.05 -5.82
CA VAL A 222 -7.16 -1.27 -4.77
C VAL A 222 -7.32 -0.01 -3.94
N LEU A 223 -8.57 0.44 -3.76
CA LEU A 223 -8.94 1.47 -2.81
C LEU A 223 -9.85 0.88 -1.74
N ARG A 224 -9.55 1.16 -0.47
CA ARG A 224 -10.35 0.73 0.67
C ARG A 224 -10.59 1.88 1.64
N ARG A 225 -11.82 1.99 2.14
CA ARG A 225 -12.08 2.81 3.33
C ARG A 225 -11.80 1.98 4.59
N ARG A 226 -10.80 2.33 5.39
CA ARG A 226 -10.44 1.58 6.61
C ARG A 226 -10.39 2.46 7.85
N LYS A 227 -10.42 1.84 9.03
CA LYS A 227 -10.14 2.52 10.30
C LYS A 227 -8.67 2.95 10.34
N ARG A 228 -8.42 4.07 11.02
CA ARG A 228 -7.07 4.46 11.42
C ARG A 228 -6.56 3.50 12.49
N VAL A 229 -5.28 3.19 12.41
CA VAL A 229 -4.53 2.46 13.43
C VAL A 229 -3.24 3.24 13.66
N ARG A 230 -3.13 3.84 14.85
CA ARG A 230 -1.95 4.55 15.30
C ARG A 230 -1.00 3.59 16.00
N VAL A 231 0.22 3.51 15.49
CA VAL A 231 1.31 2.72 16.06
C VAL A 231 2.36 3.65 16.62
N HIS A 232 2.62 3.55 17.92
CA HIS A 232 3.79 4.17 18.52
C HIS A 232 4.96 3.21 18.41
N TYR A 233 6.06 3.66 17.80
CA TYR A 233 7.24 2.83 17.56
C TYR A 233 8.49 3.44 18.22
N MET A 234 8.99 2.80 19.28
CA MET A 234 10.17 3.22 20.02
C MET A 234 11.45 2.54 19.55
N VAL A 235 12.51 3.32 19.37
CA VAL A 235 13.85 2.83 19.07
C VAL A 235 14.91 3.55 19.91
N GLY A 236 15.57 2.80 20.80
CA GLY A 236 16.64 3.26 21.68
C GLY A 236 16.16 4.04 22.91
N PRO A 237 16.94 4.07 24.00
CA PRO A 237 16.63 4.86 25.20
C PRO A 237 17.01 6.35 25.02
N ALA A 238 16.41 7.22 25.82
CA ALA A 238 16.65 8.67 25.75
C ALA A 238 18.09 9.02 26.16
N THR A 239 18.56 10.20 25.74
CA THR A 239 19.94 10.65 25.99
C THR A 239 20.33 10.61 27.48
N SER A 240 19.38 10.93 28.36
CA SER A 240 19.53 10.90 29.81
C SER A 240 18.48 10.01 30.45
N LYS A 241 18.79 9.47 31.63
CA LYS A 241 17.81 8.67 32.42
C LYS A 241 16.62 9.50 32.90
N ASP A 242 16.80 10.81 33.05
CA ASP A 242 15.71 11.72 33.45
C ASP A 242 14.73 11.94 32.29
N ASP A 243 15.22 11.88 31.05
CA ASP A 243 14.39 11.97 29.85
C ASP A 243 13.68 10.65 29.49
N ASP A 244 14.16 9.51 30.02
CA ASP A 244 13.48 8.21 29.84
C ASP A 244 12.01 8.30 30.29
N GLU A 245 11.74 8.90 31.45
CA GLU A 245 10.37 9.00 31.98
C GLU A 245 9.48 9.89 31.09
N LYS A 246 10.04 10.98 30.57
CA LYS A 246 9.34 11.87 29.62
C LYS A 246 9.04 11.16 28.30
N MET A 247 9.99 10.39 27.77
CA MET A 247 9.80 9.61 26.56
C MET A 247 8.75 8.51 26.77
N MET A 248 8.81 7.77 27.88
CA MET A 248 7.83 6.72 28.20
C MET A 248 6.42 7.27 28.38
N LYS A 249 6.28 8.42 29.05
CA LYS A 249 4.98 9.08 29.19
C LYS A 249 4.35 9.46 27.85
N GLN A 250 5.15 9.87 26.86
CA GLN A 250 4.63 10.18 25.53
C GLN A 250 4.41 8.91 24.69
N PHE A 251 5.34 7.97 24.75
CA PHE A 251 5.26 6.69 24.04
C PHE A 251 4.04 5.87 24.49
N PHE A 252 3.69 5.83 25.77
CA PHE A 252 2.47 5.19 26.27
C PHE A 252 1.24 6.13 26.27
N GLY A 253 1.27 7.20 25.46
CA GLY A 253 0.11 8.03 25.16
C GLY A 253 -0.93 7.30 24.31
N GLU A 254 -1.89 8.04 23.74
CA GLU A 254 -3.00 7.48 22.95
C GLU A 254 -2.51 6.86 21.62
N ALA A 255 -2.50 5.52 21.56
CA ALA A 255 -2.17 4.71 20.40
C ALA A 255 -2.98 3.41 20.42
N ASP A 256 -3.12 2.78 19.25
CA ASP A 256 -3.75 1.46 19.11
C ASP A 256 -2.75 0.32 19.32
N ARG A 257 -1.46 0.57 19.06
CA ARG A 257 -0.36 -0.40 19.21
C ARG A 257 0.91 0.26 19.75
N TYR A 258 1.64 -0.47 20.58
CA TYR A 258 2.95 -0.10 21.09
C TYR A 258 4.01 -1.10 20.64
N VAL A 259 5.00 -0.62 19.89
CA VAL A 259 6.09 -1.44 19.35
C VAL A 259 7.43 -0.91 19.84
N ILE A 260 8.33 -1.80 20.25
CA ILE A 260 9.65 -1.44 20.77
C ILE A 260 10.73 -2.26 20.06
N SER A 261 11.77 -1.59 19.57
CA SER A 261 12.98 -2.25 19.08
C SER A 261 14.20 -1.93 19.95
N GLY A 262 14.86 -2.99 20.41
CA GLY A 262 16.12 -2.94 21.16
C GLY A 262 15.99 -3.32 22.62
N GLY A 263 16.93 -4.14 23.11
CA GLY A 263 16.89 -4.67 24.48
C GLY A 263 17.04 -3.60 25.57
N THR A 264 17.80 -2.54 25.34
CA THR A 264 17.89 -1.42 26.30
C THR A 264 16.58 -0.63 26.34
N SER A 265 15.95 -0.40 25.18
CA SER A 265 14.63 0.22 25.04
C SER A 265 13.58 -0.58 25.84
N ALA A 266 13.57 -1.89 25.64
CA ALA A 266 12.70 -2.84 26.33
C ALA A 266 12.85 -2.75 27.87
N LYS A 267 14.09 -2.68 28.38
CA LYS A 267 14.33 -2.53 29.83
C LYS A 267 13.83 -1.20 30.39
N VAL A 268 13.92 -0.12 29.62
CA VAL A 268 13.39 1.20 30.03
C VAL A 268 11.86 1.14 30.12
N ALA A 269 11.20 0.59 29.10
CA ALA A 269 9.75 0.43 29.09
C ALA A 269 9.25 -0.51 30.19
N ALA A 270 9.89 -1.67 30.39
CA ALA A 270 9.54 -2.61 31.45
C ALA A 270 9.64 -1.99 32.85
N ARG A 271 10.69 -1.18 33.09
CA ARG A 271 10.85 -0.43 34.34
C ARG A 271 9.73 0.59 34.55
N TYR A 272 9.33 1.30 33.50
CA TYR A 272 8.24 2.28 33.55
C TYR A 272 6.88 1.63 33.80
N LEU A 273 6.61 0.48 33.19
CA LEU A 273 5.36 -0.26 33.35
C LEU A 273 5.31 -1.10 34.65
N HIS A 274 6.41 -1.17 35.40
CA HIS A 274 6.58 -2.09 36.53
C HIS A 274 6.35 -3.56 36.14
N LYS A 275 6.92 -3.96 35.00
CA LYS A 275 6.82 -5.31 34.41
C LYS A 275 8.20 -5.91 34.18
N GLU A 276 8.24 -7.22 33.93
CA GLU A 276 9.45 -7.94 33.56
C GLU A 276 9.54 -8.13 32.04
N VAL A 277 10.76 -8.24 31.52
CA VAL A 277 11.00 -8.60 30.12
C VAL A 277 11.08 -10.13 30.04
N GLY A 278 10.08 -10.76 29.44
CA GLY A 278 10.13 -12.15 29.05
C GLY A 278 10.92 -12.31 27.75
N SER A 279 11.69 -13.38 27.63
CA SER A 279 12.38 -13.75 26.38
C SER A 279 11.92 -15.12 25.93
N ASP A 280 11.39 -15.20 24.72
CA ASP A 280 11.18 -16.48 24.07
C ASP A 280 12.51 -16.97 23.50
N LEU A 281 12.91 -18.20 23.81
CA LEU A 281 14.13 -18.80 23.29
C LEU A 281 13.91 -19.55 21.97
N ASP A 282 12.70 -19.48 21.41
CA ASP A 282 12.33 -20.15 20.17
C ASP A 282 12.81 -19.35 18.95
N TYR A 283 13.86 -19.85 18.31
CA TYR A 283 14.38 -19.31 17.07
C TYR A 283 13.56 -19.81 15.88
N VAL A 284 12.69 -18.96 15.34
CA VAL A 284 11.93 -19.24 14.11
C VAL A 284 12.84 -19.22 12.87
N ASP A 285 13.79 -18.29 12.83
CA ASP A 285 14.84 -18.18 11.80
C ASP A 285 16.19 -17.95 12.52
N PRO A 286 17.22 -18.80 12.33
CA PRO A 286 18.52 -18.66 13.00
C PRO A 286 19.24 -17.34 12.70
N SER A 287 18.89 -16.66 11.61
CA SER A 287 19.45 -15.38 11.20
C SER A 287 18.70 -14.18 11.82
N ILE A 288 17.49 -14.39 12.35
CA ILE A 288 16.65 -13.35 12.95
C ILE A 288 16.67 -13.53 14.47
N PRO A 289 17.07 -12.50 15.23
CA PRO A 289 17.02 -12.57 16.69
C PRO A 289 15.59 -12.84 17.21
N PRO A 290 15.44 -13.57 18.33
CA PRO A 290 14.13 -13.84 18.90
C PRO A 290 13.45 -12.56 19.39
N ILE A 291 12.13 -12.62 19.51
CA ILE A 291 11.33 -11.54 20.08
C ILE A 291 11.37 -11.60 21.61
N SER A 292 11.00 -10.49 22.25
CA SER A 292 10.77 -10.43 23.69
C SER A 292 9.32 -10.03 23.95
N HIS A 293 8.88 -10.20 25.20
CA HIS A 293 7.52 -9.86 25.62
C HIS A 293 7.57 -8.95 26.86
N ILE A 294 6.72 -7.93 26.86
CA ILE A 294 6.45 -7.07 28.01
C ILE A 294 4.95 -6.85 28.06
N ASP A 295 4.32 -7.16 29.20
CA ASP A 295 2.89 -6.85 29.40
C ASP A 295 2.61 -5.38 29.12
N GLY A 296 1.70 -5.09 28.19
CA GLY A 296 1.37 -3.72 27.77
C GLY A 296 2.15 -3.21 26.56
N VAL A 297 2.95 -4.06 25.90
CA VAL A 297 3.61 -3.78 24.62
C VAL A 297 3.25 -4.88 23.62
N ASP A 298 2.77 -4.50 22.44
CA ASP A 298 2.30 -5.45 21.42
C ASP A 298 3.44 -6.27 20.80
N LEU A 299 4.61 -5.65 20.62
CA LEU A 299 5.76 -6.31 20.01
C LEU A 299 7.08 -5.72 20.50
N VAL A 300 7.98 -6.59 20.98
CA VAL A 300 9.36 -6.22 21.31
C VAL A 300 10.33 -7.02 20.46
N THR A 301 11.13 -6.32 19.65
CA THR A 301 12.13 -6.93 18.77
C THR A 301 13.55 -6.54 19.17
N GLU A 302 14.54 -7.13 18.50
CA GLU A 302 15.89 -6.57 18.46
C GLU A 302 15.88 -5.14 17.87
N GLY A 303 16.93 -4.37 18.11
CA GLY A 303 17.12 -3.02 17.61
C GLY A 303 17.56 -2.98 16.14
N VAL A 304 18.85 -2.71 15.93
CA VAL A 304 19.37 -2.22 14.64
C VAL A 304 19.36 -3.30 13.55
N ILE A 305 19.56 -4.57 13.89
CA ILE A 305 19.57 -5.67 12.91
C ILE A 305 18.17 -5.82 12.31
N THR A 306 17.15 -5.81 13.17
CA THR A 306 15.76 -5.91 12.75
C THR A 306 15.32 -4.70 11.91
N LEU A 307 15.70 -3.48 12.31
CA LEU A 307 15.41 -2.27 11.53
C LEU A 307 16.03 -2.28 10.13
N ASN A 308 17.26 -2.75 10.00
CA ASN A 308 17.93 -2.84 8.71
C ASN A 308 17.19 -3.80 7.75
N ARG A 309 16.76 -4.97 8.25
CA ARG A 309 15.93 -5.90 7.46
C ARG A 309 14.58 -5.30 7.11
N LEU A 310 13.95 -4.59 8.04
CA LEU A 310 12.68 -3.91 7.80
C LEU A 310 12.81 -2.86 6.68
N VAL A 311 13.92 -2.12 6.59
CA VAL A 311 14.19 -1.20 5.47
C VAL A 311 14.22 -1.95 4.13
N MET A 312 14.89 -3.11 4.08
CA MET A 312 14.94 -3.91 2.85
C MET A 312 13.54 -4.38 2.43
N MET A 313 12.73 -4.85 3.38
CA MET A 313 11.36 -5.29 3.12
C MET A 313 10.45 -4.13 2.73
N ALA A 314 10.64 -2.95 3.33
CA ALA A 314 9.86 -1.75 2.99
C ALA A 314 10.16 -1.28 1.55
N LYS A 315 11.42 -1.41 1.10
CA LYS A 315 11.78 -1.16 -0.31
C LYS A 315 11.13 -2.16 -1.26
N ASP A 316 11.18 -3.46 -0.93
CA ASP A 316 10.51 -4.49 -1.73
C ASP A 316 8.99 -4.24 -1.79
N HIS A 317 8.36 -3.92 -0.66
CA HIS A 317 6.92 -3.63 -0.55
C HIS A 317 6.48 -2.49 -1.47
N LEU A 318 7.26 -1.41 -1.58
CA LEU A 318 6.98 -0.31 -2.50
C LEU A 318 7.15 -0.68 -3.98
N SER A 319 7.96 -1.70 -4.27
CA SER A 319 8.18 -2.23 -5.62
C SER A 319 7.22 -3.38 -5.93
N SER A 320 7.75 -4.53 -6.35
CA SER A 320 7.00 -5.74 -6.69
C SER A 320 6.39 -6.47 -5.51
N ASN A 321 6.75 -6.13 -4.27
CA ASN A 321 6.23 -6.76 -3.03
C ASN A 321 6.42 -8.30 -3.04
N LYS A 322 7.55 -8.79 -3.58
CA LYS A 322 7.82 -10.23 -3.74
C LYS A 322 7.97 -10.94 -2.40
N GLY A 323 8.46 -10.21 -1.39
CA GLY A 323 8.62 -10.71 -0.04
C GLY A 323 7.29 -10.94 0.69
N TYR A 324 6.15 -10.45 0.19
CA TYR A 324 4.85 -10.57 0.87
C TYR A 324 4.53 -12.00 1.30
N PHE A 325 4.69 -12.96 0.40
CA PHE A 325 4.43 -14.37 0.70
C PHE A 325 5.44 -14.97 1.66
N ASP A 326 6.57 -14.32 1.93
CA ASP A 326 7.53 -14.77 2.92
C ASP A 326 7.17 -14.24 4.32
N TRP A 327 6.89 -12.94 4.44
CA TRP A 327 6.68 -12.30 5.74
C TRP A 327 5.23 -12.35 6.25
N SER A 328 4.24 -12.57 5.40
CA SER A 328 2.82 -12.54 5.79
C SER A 328 2.43 -13.63 6.80
N TYR A 329 3.09 -14.79 6.77
CA TYR A 329 2.80 -15.92 7.68
C TYR A 329 3.88 -16.16 8.74
N LYS A 330 5.10 -15.66 8.53
CA LYS A 330 6.21 -15.87 9.45
C LYS A 330 5.98 -15.15 10.79
N GLN A 331 6.50 -15.77 11.85
CA GLN A 331 6.34 -15.31 13.23
C GLN A 331 7.64 -14.73 13.81
N ASP A 332 8.66 -14.49 12.97
CA ASP A 332 9.87 -13.82 13.40
C ASP A 332 9.64 -12.31 13.60
N GLY A 333 10.53 -11.65 14.35
CA GLY A 333 10.36 -10.25 14.71
C GLY A 333 10.30 -9.27 13.53
N VAL A 334 10.96 -9.56 12.41
CA VAL A 334 10.93 -8.69 11.23
C VAL A 334 9.59 -8.84 10.51
N SER A 335 9.11 -10.07 10.35
CA SER A 335 7.82 -10.38 9.73
C SER A 335 6.65 -9.81 10.53
N LEU A 336 6.70 -9.93 11.86
CA LEU A 336 5.70 -9.32 12.75
C LEU A 336 5.72 -7.78 12.68
N LEU A 337 6.90 -7.16 12.60
CA LEU A 337 7.00 -5.72 12.37
C LEU A 337 6.42 -5.31 11.02
N ALA A 338 6.72 -6.06 9.94
CA ALA A 338 6.16 -5.79 8.63
C ALA A 338 4.63 -5.87 8.65
N LYS A 339 4.05 -6.86 9.34
CA LYS A 339 2.60 -6.96 9.51
C LYS A 339 2.01 -5.75 10.25
N VAL A 340 2.57 -5.38 11.41
CA VAL A 340 2.07 -4.23 12.17
C VAL A 340 2.24 -2.93 11.39
N LEU A 341 3.41 -2.71 10.79
CA LEU A 341 3.79 -1.42 10.21
C LEU A 341 3.34 -1.26 8.76
N PHE A 342 3.37 -2.31 7.93
CA PHE A 342 3.00 -2.21 6.51
C PHE A 342 1.50 -2.42 6.33
N GLU A 343 0.90 -3.36 7.07
CA GLU A 343 -0.46 -3.84 6.83
C GLU A 343 -1.51 -3.25 7.79
N GLU A 344 -1.20 -3.13 9.08
CA GLU A 344 -2.13 -2.58 10.08
C GLU A 344 -2.06 -1.05 10.18
N ALA A 345 -0.85 -0.49 10.30
CA ALA A 345 -0.63 0.92 10.62
C ALA A 345 -1.05 1.89 9.51
N SER A 346 -1.82 2.90 9.89
CA SER A 346 -2.08 4.09 9.05
C SER A 346 -1.29 5.32 9.49
N ASP A 347 -1.03 5.41 10.79
CA ASP A 347 -0.34 6.51 11.45
C ASP A 347 0.79 5.90 12.29
N ILE A 348 2.03 6.35 12.13
CA ILE A 348 3.18 5.85 12.87
C ILE A 348 3.91 7.03 13.52
N ASP A 349 4.03 6.97 14.83
CA ASP A 349 4.76 7.96 15.63
C ASP A 349 6.04 7.32 16.17
N PHE A 350 7.19 7.76 15.63
CA PHE A 350 8.49 7.29 16.07
C PHE A 350 8.96 7.99 17.34
N TYR A 351 9.42 7.22 18.31
CA TYR A 351 10.05 7.69 19.55
C TYR A 351 11.51 7.23 19.56
N VAL A 352 12.41 8.12 19.18
CA VAL A 352 13.81 7.81 18.91
C VAL A 352 14.68 8.34 20.04
N GLY A 353 15.26 7.42 20.81
CA GLY A 353 16.20 7.77 21.86
C GLY A 353 17.61 8.03 21.31
N CYS A 354 18.27 9.09 21.75
CA CYS A 354 19.57 9.55 21.29
C CYS A 354 20.74 9.16 22.22
N ALA A 355 20.53 8.22 23.15
CA ALA A 355 21.61 7.72 24.00
C ALA A 355 22.75 7.11 23.19
N VAL A 356 23.99 7.49 23.53
CA VAL A 356 25.20 6.83 23.05
C VAL A 356 25.48 5.62 23.93
N ASN A 357 25.56 4.43 23.34
CA ASN A 357 25.83 3.20 24.09
C ASN A 357 27.28 3.21 24.64
N PRO A 358 27.50 3.18 25.96
CA PRO A 358 28.84 3.22 26.56
C PRO A 358 29.71 2.01 26.21
N ALA A 359 29.12 0.86 25.87
CA ALA A 359 29.85 -0.34 25.45
C ALA A 359 30.53 -0.19 24.06
N HIS A 360 30.25 0.90 23.34
CA HIS A 360 30.71 1.17 21.98
C HIS A 360 31.58 2.44 21.87
N GLN A 361 32.29 2.81 22.95
CA GLN A 361 33.24 3.93 22.95
C GLN A 361 34.54 3.67 22.16
N ASP A 362 34.73 2.49 21.59
CA ASP A 362 35.81 2.25 20.63
C ASP A 362 35.50 3.03 19.33
N PRO A 363 36.43 3.87 18.81
CA PRO A 363 36.25 4.66 17.59
C PRO A 363 35.78 3.87 16.36
N LYS A 364 35.91 2.54 16.35
CA LYS A 364 35.32 1.66 15.32
C LYS A 364 33.80 1.49 15.40
N TYR A 365 33.16 1.82 16.53
CA TYR A 365 31.72 1.60 16.80
C TYR A 365 30.91 2.90 16.97
N HIS A 366 31.50 4.08 16.70
CA HIS A 366 30.77 5.35 16.50
C HIS A 366 29.70 5.30 15.38
N ILE A 367 29.66 4.18 14.66
CA ILE A 367 28.80 3.91 13.52
C ILE A 367 27.36 3.60 13.99
N ASP A 368 27.13 3.06 15.19
CA ASP A 368 25.84 2.46 15.57
C ASP A 368 24.69 3.47 15.82
N ILE A 369 24.95 4.59 16.52
CA ILE A 369 23.92 5.64 16.69
C ILE A 369 23.61 6.33 15.35
N THR A 370 24.64 6.55 14.53
CA THR A 370 24.50 7.16 13.21
C THR A 370 23.71 6.25 12.28
N ILE A 371 23.99 4.94 12.29
CA ILE A 371 23.23 3.93 11.54
C ILE A 371 21.77 3.92 12.00
N LYS A 372 21.50 3.86 13.30
CA LYS A 372 20.13 3.85 13.83
C LYS A 372 19.33 5.06 13.36
N LEU A 373 19.89 6.27 13.47
CA LEU A 373 19.23 7.50 13.01
C LEU A 373 19.00 7.48 11.49
N GLN A 374 19.98 7.01 10.71
CA GLN A 374 19.85 6.85 9.26
C GLN A 374 18.73 5.86 8.89
N LEU A 375 18.64 4.73 9.58
CA LEU A 375 17.60 3.72 9.35
C LEU A 375 16.21 4.26 9.67
N VAL A 376 16.06 5.01 10.77
CA VAL A 376 14.76 5.64 11.11
C VAL A 376 14.37 6.68 10.07
N ASP A 377 15.31 7.53 9.65
CA ASP A 377 15.06 8.53 8.60
C ASP A 377 14.68 7.88 7.26
N GLU A 378 15.32 6.76 6.92
CA GLU A 378 14.99 5.98 5.73
C GLU A 378 13.61 5.32 5.83
N LEU A 379 13.30 4.66 6.94
CA LEU A 379 11.97 4.09 7.20
C LEU A 379 10.88 5.16 7.16
N ALA A 380 11.11 6.33 7.76
CA ALA A 380 10.14 7.42 7.73
C ALA A 380 9.84 7.90 6.30
N LYS A 381 10.83 7.89 5.40
CA LYS A 381 10.61 8.20 3.97
C LYS A 381 9.85 7.09 3.27
N LEU A 382 10.21 5.83 3.51
CA LEU A 382 9.54 4.68 2.90
C LEU A 382 8.07 4.59 3.34
N PHE A 383 7.77 4.78 4.63
CA PHE A 383 6.40 4.80 5.13
C PHE A 383 5.57 5.96 4.60
N LYS A 384 6.16 7.15 4.42
CA LYS A 384 5.48 8.24 3.71
C LYS A 384 5.16 7.87 2.26
N ALA A 385 6.08 7.21 1.57
CA ALA A 385 5.85 6.72 0.21
C ALA A 385 4.76 5.62 0.15
N MET A 386 4.56 4.86 1.24
CA MET A 386 3.43 3.94 1.40
C MET A 386 2.11 4.65 1.74
N GLY A 387 2.08 5.98 1.81
CA GLY A 387 0.87 6.75 2.16
C GLY A 387 0.57 6.83 3.65
N LYS A 388 1.50 6.43 4.53
CA LYS A 388 1.33 6.48 5.98
C LYS A 388 1.57 7.89 6.52
N ARG A 389 0.83 8.27 7.56
CA ARG A 389 1.08 9.51 8.30
C ARG A 389 2.19 9.25 9.30
N MET A 390 3.20 10.11 9.29
CA MET A 390 4.42 9.91 10.06
C MET A 390 4.72 11.11 10.95
N SER A 391 5.10 10.84 12.19
CA SER A 391 5.81 11.78 13.06
C SER A 391 7.08 11.14 13.62
N VAL A 392 8.09 11.95 13.94
CA VAL A 392 9.34 11.48 14.56
C VAL A 392 9.69 12.42 15.70
N HIS A 393 9.86 11.85 16.88
CA HIS A 393 10.18 12.54 18.13
C HIS A 393 11.53 12.04 18.64
N TYR A 394 12.47 12.96 18.88
CA TYR A 394 13.82 12.64 19.35
C TYR A 394 13.96 12.99 20.85
N PHE A 395 14.63 12.12 21.61
CA PHE A 395 14.77 12.20 23.08
C PHE A 395 16.20 11.95 23.56
#